data_AF-A0A1H9FJ16-F1
#
_entry.id   AF-A0A1H9FJ16-F1
#
_cell.length_a   1.000
_cell.length_b   1.000
_cell.length_c   1.000
_cell.angle_alpha   90.00
_cell.angle_beta   90.00
_cell.angle_gamma   90.00
#
_symmetry.space_group_name_H-M   'P 1'
#
loop_
_entity.id
_entity.type
_entity.pdbx_description
1 polymer ?
#
loop_
_entity_poly.entity_id
_entity_poly.type
_entity_poly.pdbx_seq_one_letter_code
_entity_poly.pdbx_strand_id
1 'polypeptide(L)'
;MIRIKALAASVALAVVSLSIGPVAAAPAPVGFQIMCLQFPAECQGGGSHKVLLTEAMLVQITHVNSQINRAIQPRNDAGADIWSVGVSSGDCEDYALSKRRALIEGGLPPSALRLAYVKTRTNQDHAILIIKTDTGDLVLDNLAGQVLPLGKTAYRIIAASGPDPMVWSR
;
A
#
# COMPACT_ATOMS: atom_id res chain seq x y z
N MET A 1 46.71 -57.82 4.68
CA MET A 1 46.43 -56.69 3.77
C MET A 1 44.93 -56.40 3.79
N ILE A 2 44.49 -55.34 4.49
CA ILE A 2 43.06 -54.97 4.59
C ILE A 2 42.88 -53.66 3.81
N ARG A 3 42.06 -53.68 2.75
CA ARG A 3 41.73 -52.49 1.95
C ARG A 3 40.47 -51.83 2.52
N ILE A 4 40.61 -50.63 3.06
CA ILE A 4 39.50 -49.77 3.48
C ILE A 4 38.96 -49.07 2.23
N LYS A 5 37.69 -49.30 1.89
CA LYS A 5 36.98 -48.53 0.85
C LYS A 5 36.42 -47.26 1.48
N ALA A 6 36.88 -46.09 1.06
CA ALA A 6 36.27 -44.82 1.42
C ALA A 6 34.93 -44.67 0.69
N LEU A 7 33.86 -44.40 1.43
CA LEU A 7 32.53 -44.10 0.89
C LEU A 7 32.40 -42.57 0.82
N ALA A 8 32.37 -42.01 -0.39
CA ALA A 8 32.08 -40.59 -0.59
C ALA A 8 30.56 -40.38 -0.49
N ALA A 9 30.12 -39.62 0.51
CA ALA A 9 28.72 -39.21 0.64
C ALA A 9 28.52 -37.90 -0.14
N SER A 10 27.80 -37.98 -1.27
CA SER A 10 27.40 -36.81 -2.04
C SER A 10 26.22 -36.12 -1.36
N VAL A 11 26.43 -34.92 -0.82
CA VAL A 11 25.34 -34.06 -0.33
C VAL A 11 24.67 -33.40 -1.54
N ALA A 12 23.46 -33.83 -1.86
CA ALA A 12 22.65 -33.17 -2.89
C ALA A 12 22.07 -31.86 -2.32
N LEU A 13 22.51 -30.72 -2.84
CA LEU A 13 21.90 -29.42 -2.56
C LEU A 13 20.54 -29.35 -3.26
N ALA A 14 19.45 -29.46 -2.51
CA ALA A 14 18.11 -29.23 -3.03
C ALA A 14 17.91 -27.72 -3.28
N VAL A 15 17.94 -27.32 -4.55
CA VAL A 15 17.61 -25.95 -4.96
C VAL A 15 16.09 -25.83 -4.93
N VAL A 16 15.55 -25.20 -3.88
CA VAL A 16 14.12 -24.90 -3.80
C VAL A 16 13.85 -23.70 -4.70
N SER A 17 13.36 -23.96 -5.92
CA SER A 17 12.83 -22.91 -6.79
C SER A 17 11.55 -22.37 -6.16
N LEU A 18 11.60 -21.16 -5.59
CA LEU A 18 10.38 -20.42 -5.24
C LEU A 18 9.72 -19.94 -6.53
N SER A 19 8.67 -20.63 -6.94
CA SER A 19 7.78 -20.17 -8.00
C SER A 19 7.03 -18.93 -7.50
N ILE A 20 7.53 -17.73 -7.82
CA ILE A 20 6.74 -16.51 -7.70
C ILE A 20 5.74 -16.54 -8.85
N GLY A 21 4.53 -17.02 -8.59
CA GLY A 21 3.44 -17.00 -9.57
C GLY A 21 3.17 -15.55 -10.02
N PRO A 22 2.68 -15.35 -11.26
CA PRO A 22 2.42 -14.02 -11.78
C PRO A 22 1.35 -13.33 -10.91
N VAL A 23 1.68 -12.15 -10.38
CA VAL A 23 0.68 -11.28 -9.75
C VAL A 23 -0.24 -10.80 -10.87
N ALA A 24 -1.55 -11.07 -10.77
CA ALA A 24 -2.47 -10.75 -11.84
C ALA A 24 -2.64 -9.23 -11.96
N ALA A 25 -2.33 -8.67 -13.13
CA ALA A 25 -2.52 -7.25 -13.41
C ALA A 25 -3.99 -6.84 -13.21
N ALA A 26 -4.20 -5.63 -12.71
CA ALA A 26 -5.50 -4.99 -12.57
C ALA A 26 -5.45 -3.61 -13.24
N PRO A 27 -6.54 -3.13 -13.84
CA PRO A 27 -6.61 -1.73 -14.24
C PRO A 27 -6.67 -0.85 -12.99
N ALA A 28 -5.96 0.29 -13.02
CA ALA A 28 -6.22 1.36 -12.08
C ALA A 28 -7.66 1.85 -12.25
N PRO A 29 -8.38 2.26 -11.21
CA PRO A 29 -9.76 2.71 -11.42
C PRO A 29 -9.85 4.03 -12.14
N VAL A 30 -11.00 4.24 -12.77
CA VAL A 30 -11.21 5.35 -13.70
C VAL A 30 -11.05 6.70 -13.00
N GLY A 31 -11.56 6.85 -11.77
CA GLY A 31 -11.37 8.06 -10.96
C GLY A 31 -9.88 8.37 -10.74
N PHE A 32 -9.08 7.37 -10.35
CA PHE A 32 -7.63 7.53 -10.21
C PHE A 32 -6.95 7.93 -11.54
N GLN A 33 -7.32 7.30 -12.66
CA GLN A 33 -6.76 7.65 -13.97
C GLN A 33 -7.06 9.09 -14.36
N ILE A 34 -8.30 9.55 -14.14
CA ILE A 34 -8.72 10.94 -14.41
C ILE A 34 -7.96 11.91 -13.49
N MET A 35 -7.82 11.57 -12.21
CA MET A 35 -7.04 12.35 -11.24
C MET A 35 -5.58 12.49 -11.69
N CYS A 36 -4.95 11.43 -12.21
CA CYS A 36 -3.59 11.51 -12.75
C CYS A 36 -3.45 12.46 -13.94
N LEU A 37 -4.48 12.62 -14.77
CA LEU A 37 -4.48 13.59 -15.86
C LEU A 37 -4.53 15.02 -15.34
N GLN A 38 -5.20 15.26 -14.20
CA GLN A 38 -5.32 16.56 -13.57
C GLN A 38 -4.14 16.91 -12.67
N PHE A 39 -3.60 15.91 -11.95
CA PHE A 39 -2.53 16.03 -10.98
C PHE A 39 -1.41 15.00 -11.23
N PRO A 40 -0.61 15.14 -12.31
CA PRO A 40 0.39 14.14 -12.69
C PRO A 40 1.41 13.82 -11.60
N ALA A 41 1.70 14.78 -10.72
CA ALA A 41 2.63 14.60 -9.59
C ALA A 41 2.16 13.51 -8.60
N GLU A 42 0.84 13.32 -8.44
CA GLU A 42 0.31 12.28 -7.55
C GLU A 42 0.61 10.87 -8.07
N CYS A 43 0.83 10.73 -9.37
CA CYS A 43 0.98 9.43 -10.01
C CYS A 43 2.43 9.09 -10.32
N GLN A 44 3.37 9.87 -9.78
CA GLN A 44 4.79 9.59 -9.87
C GLN A 44 5.23 8.63 -8.76
N GLY A 45 5.93 7.57 -9.17
CA GLY A 45 6.73 6.74 -8.27
C GLY A 45 8.05 7.43 -7.92
N GLY A 46 8.89 6.74 -7.14
CA GLY A 46 10.25 7.19 -6.85
C GLY A 46 10.77 6.72 -5.49
N GLY A 47 12.08 6.61 -5.39
CA GLY A 47 12.76 6.22 -4.16
C GLY A 47 12.60 4.73 -3.80
N SER A 48 12.86 4.42 -2.52
CA SER A 48 12.81 3.05 -2.02
C SER A 48 11.40 2.46 -2.07
N HIS A 49 11.30 1.14 -2.31
CA HIS A 49 10.03 0.43 -2.34
C HIS A 49 9.47 0.10 -0.95
N LYS A 50 10.29 0.31 0.09
CA LYS A 50 9.97 0.12 1.51
C LYS A 50 10.63 1.21 2.34
N VAL A 51 10.02 1.56 3.46
CA VAL A 51 10.64 2.41 4.49
C VAL A 51 11.20 1.57 5.63
N LEU A 52 12.27 2.04 6.27
CA LEU A 52 12.73 1.53 7.56
C LEU A 52 11.77 2.05 8.65
N LEU A 53 11.10 1.16 9.36
CA LEU A 53 10.13 1.55 10.39
C LEU A 53 10.82 1.83 11.73
N THR A 54 11.32 3.05 11.89
CA THR A 54 11.78 3.56 13.19
C THR A 54 10.62 4.09 14.04
N GLU A 55 10.84 4.31 15.34
CA GLU A 55 9.85 4.95 16.20
C GLU A 55 9.47 6.35 15.71
N ALA A 56 10.44 7.15 15.27
CA ALA A 56 10.20 8.48 14.71
C ALA A 56 9.33 8.40 13.45
N MET A 57 9.60 7.42 12.56
CA MET A 57 8.80 7.19 11.36
C MET A 57 7.35 6.80 11.73
N LEU A 58 7.17 5.93 12.72
CA LEU A 58 5.84 5.53 13.18
C LEU A 58 5.06 6.71 13.78
N VAL A 59 5.72 7.58 14.54
CA VAL A 59 5.11 8.82 15.08
C VAL A 59 4.66 9.73 13.93
N GLN A 60 5.50 9.95 12.92
CA GLN A 60 5.14 10.77 11.75
C GLN A 60 3.94 10.19 11.00
N ILE A 61 3.96 8.88 10.71
CA ILE A 61 2.86 8.19 10.02
C ILE A 61 1.55 8.32 10.80
N THR A 62 1.60 8.08 12.11
CA THR A 62 0.42 8.16 12.99
C THR A 62 -0.11 9.58 13.09
N HIS A 63 0.79 10.57 13.17
CA HIS A 63 0.43 11.99 13.18
C HIS A 63 -0.35 12.36 11.91
N VAL A 64 0.21 12.06 10.73
CA VAL A 64 -0.41 12.34 9.43
C VAL A 64 -1.77 11.64 9.31
N ASN A 65 -1.87 10.36 9.68
CA ASN A 65 -3.16 9.64 9.65
C ASN A 65 -4.23 10.39 10.46
N SER A 66 -3.89 10.75 11.70
CA SER A 66 -4.82 11.42 12.61
C SER A 66 -5.16 12.85 12.16
N GLN A 67 -4.19 13.58 11.60
CA GLN A 67 -4.37 14.94 11.12
C GLN A 67 -5.34 14.97 9.94
N ILE A 68 -5.12 14.13 8.92
CA ILE A 68 -5.99 14.07 7.76
C ILE A 68 -7.39 13.57 8.14
N ASN A 69 -7.49 12.58 9.03
CA ASN A 69 -8.78 12.10 9.51
C ASN A 69 -9.61 13.19 10.20
N ARG A 70 -8.97 14.18 10.83
CA ARG A 70 -9.66 15.34 11.45
C ARG A 70 -9.91 16.50 10.49
N ALA A 71 -9.09 16.64 9.45
CA ALA A 71 -9.14 17.77 8.52
C ALA A 71 -10.22 17.63 7.45
N ILE A 72 -10.57 16.40 7.08
CA ILE A 72 -11.57 16.10 6.05
C ILE A 72 -12.88 15.69 6.74
N GLN A 73 -13.99 16.27 6.33
CA GLN A 73 -15.33 15.86 6.74
C GLN A 73 -15.82 14.69 5.85
N PRO A 74 -16.22 13.54 6.43
CA PRO A 74 -16.69 12.41 5.63
C PRO A 74 -17.92 12.79 4.80
N ARG A 75 -17.86 12.55 3.49
CA ARG A 75 -18.95 12.78 2.55
C ARG A 75 -18.74 11.97 1.28
N ASN A 76 -19.69 11.09 0.95
CA ASN A 76 -19.66 10.35 -0.30
C ASN A 76 -19.93 11.29 -1.48
N ASP A 77 -19.34 10.96 -2.62
CA ASP A 77 -19.63 11.65 -3.87
C ASP A 77 -21.09 11.50 -4.32
N ALA A 78 -21.61 12.59 -4.89
CA ALA A 78 -22.93 12.61 -5.49
C ALA A 78 -22.84 12.18 -6.96
N GLY A 79 -22.61 10.88 -7.20
CA GLY A 79 -22.58 10.31 -8.54
C GLY A 79 -21.31 9.53 -8.84
N ALA A 80 -20.54 9.98 -9.83
CA ALA A 80 -19.27 9.35 -10.17
C ALA A 80 -18.23 9.58 -9.05
N ASP A 81 -17.36 8.59 -8.87
CA ASP A 81 -16.23 8.56 -7.92
C ASP A 81 -15.13 9.54 -8.38
N ILE A 82 -14.96 10.67 -7.68
CA ILE A 82 -14.03 11.74 -8.04
C ILE A 82 -12.85 11.76 -7.09
N TRP A 83 -11.73 11.25 -7.58
CA TRP A 83 -10.49 11.20 -6.85
C TRP A 83 -9.84 12.59 -6.75
N SER A 84 -9.78 13.15 -5.55
CA SER A 84 -9.30 14.51 -5.31
C SER A 84 -8.26 14.56 -4.19
N VAL A 85 -7.49 15.65 -4.13
CA VAL A 85 -6.48 15.84 -3.07
C VAL A 85 -6.59 17.23 -2.47
N GLY A 86 -6.45 17.34 -1.15
CA GLY A 86 -6.57 18.62 -0.44
C GLY A 86 -8.02 19.09 -0.29
N VAL A 87 -8.96 18.15 -0.24
CA VAL A 87 -10.38 18.43 -0.03
C VAL A 87 -10.69 18.73 1.44
N SER A 88 -11.76 19.50 1.69
CA SER A 88 -12.31 19.69 3.03
C SER A 88 -13.42 18.69 3.37
N SER A 89 -13.97 18.02 2.34
CA SER A 89 -14.90 16.91 2.48
C SER A 89 -14.69 15.91 1.35
N GLY A 90 -14.80 14.62 1.66
CA GLY A 90 -14.60 13.54 0.70
C GLY A 90 -14.85 12.17 1.33
N ASP A 91 -14.69 11.12 0.55
CA ASP A 91 -14.81 9.73 0.97
C ASP A 91 -13.48 8.99 0.87
N CYS A 92 -13.50 7.66 0.83
CA CYS A 92 -12.39 6.82 1.26
C CYS A 92 -11.07 7.09 0.52
N GLU A 93 -11.14 7.30 -0.79
CA GLU A 93 -10.00 7.57 -1.64
C GLU A 93 -9.36 8.93 -1.39
N ASP A 94 -10.17 9.94 -1.08
CA ASP A 94 -9.69 11.30 -0.86
C ASP A 94 -8.84 11.35 0.41
N TYR A 95 -9.25 10.59 1.44
CA TYR A 95 -8.43 10.40 2.63
C TYR A 95 -7.14 9.64 2.30
N ALA A 96 -7.21 8.55 1.53
CA ALA A 96 -6.04 7.74 1.18
C ALA A 96 -5.02 8.55 0.37
N LEU A 97 -5.49 9.32 -0.62
CA LEU A 97 -4.69 10.22 -1.44
C LEU A 97 -4.09 11.36 -0.61
N SER A 98 -4.90 12.04 0.21
CA SER A 98 -4.42 13.17 1.02
C SER A 98 -3.36 12.73 2.03
N LYS A 99 -3.50 11.53 2.63
CA LYS A 99 -2.45 10.94 3.47
C LYS A 99 -1.20 10.60 2.68
N ARG A 100 -1.35 10.04 1.48
CA ARG A 100 -0.22 9.72 0.61
C ARG A 100 0.58 10.99 0.26
N ARG A 101 -0.09 12.06 -0.18
CA ARG A 101 0.55 13.36 -0.45
C ARG A 101 1.30 13.88 0.77
N ALA A 102 0.64 13.96 1.92
CA ALA A 102 1.26 14.50 3.14
C ALA A 102 2.49 13.69 3.60
N LEU A 103 2.48 12.36 3.40
CA LEU A 103 3.65 11.52 3.69
C LEU A 103 4.79 11.75 2.69
N ILE A 104 4.49 11.93 1.41
CA ILE A 104 5.49 12.26 0.38
C ILE A 104 6.12 13.62 0.66
N GLU A 105 5.32 14.62 0.98
CA GLU A 105 5.78 15.96 1.41
C GLU A 105 6.64 15.87 2.69
N GLY A 106 6.31 14.92 3.57
CA GLY A 106 7.10 14.56 4.75
C GLY A 106 8.36 13.72 4.45
N GLY A 107 8.69 13.47 3.18
CA GLY A 107 9.93 12.80 2.76
C GLY A 107 9.83 11.27 2.60
N LEU A 108 8.65 10.67 2.75
CA LEU A 108 8.51 9.23 2.47
C LEU A 108 8.58 8.99 0.95
N PRO A 109 9.26 7.92 0.50
CA PRO A 109 9.36 7.62 -0.91
C PRO A 109 7.98 7.26 -1.48
N PRO A 110 7.53 7.88 -2.59
CA PRO A 110 6.26 7.54 -3.23
C PRO A 110 6.16 6.05 -3.58
N SER A 111 7.29 5.44 -3.95
CA SER A 111 7.39 4.00 -4.21
C SER A 111 7.22 3.12 -2.98
N ALA A 112 6.99 3.61 -1.76
CA ALA A 112 6.60 2.77 -0.62
C ALA A 112 5.12 2.88 -0.25
N LEU A 113 4.36 3.76 -0.90
CA LEU A 113 3.00 4.13 -0.54
C LEU A 113 2.00 3.62 -1.60
N ARG A 114 1.14 2.66 -1.23
CA ARG A 114 0.19 2.00 -2.14
C ARG A 114 -1.23 2.43 -1.86
N LEU A 115 -1.92 2.88 -2.89
CA LEU A 115 -3.36 2.98 -2.86
C LEU A 115 -3.92 1.58 -3.09
N ALA A 116 -4.94 1.20 -2.34
CA ALA A 116 -5.55 -0.11 -2.47
C ALA A 116 -7.06 -0.04 -2.35
N TYR A 117 -7.74 -0.78 -3.21
CA TYR A 117 -9.17 -1.09 -3.06
C TYR A 117 -9.31 -2.40 -2.33
N VAL A 118 -10.19 -2.38 -1.34
CA VAL A 118 -10.43 -3.51 -0.46
C VAL A 118 -11.91 -3.75 -0.29
N LYS A 119 -12.24 -4.96 0.14
CA LYS A 119 -13.54 -5.25 0.74
C LYS A 119 -13.41 -5.21 2.26
N THR A 120 -14.32 -4.49 2.90
CA THR A 120 -14.47 -4.51 4.35
C THR A 120 -14.99 -5.87 4.84
N ARG A 121 -15.02 -6.09 6.16
CA ARG A 121 -15.61 -7.30 6.78
C ARG A 121 -17.08 -7.50 6.39
N THR A 122 -17.80 -6.42 6.12
CA THR A 122 -19.21 -6.40 5.66
C THR A 122 -19.33 -6.41 4.14
N ASN A 123 -18.25 -6.67 3.41
CA ASN A 123 -18.18 -6.74 1.95
C ASN A 123 -18.52 -5.42 1.21
N GLN A 124 -18.31 -4.28 1.88
CA GLN A 124 -18.39 -2.96 1.26
C GLN A 124 -17.08 -2.64 0.55
N ASP A 125 -17.15 -1.93 -0.59
CA ASP A 125 -15.97 -1.37 -1.24
C ASP A 125 -15.39 -0.24 -0.39
N HIS A 126 -14.06 -0.16 -0.36
CA HIS A 126 -13.34 0.82 0.43
C HIS A 126 -11.95 1.06 -0.16
N ALA A 127 -11.43 2.27 0.00
CA ALA A 127 -10.05 2.63 -0.37
C ALA A 127 -9.21 2.89 0.88
N ILE A 128 -7.98 2.39 0.87
CA ILE A 128 -7.00 2.56 1.96
C ILE A 128 -5.62 2.93 1.40
N LEU A 129 -4.76 3.40 2.29
CA LEU A 129 -3.34 3.58 2.02
C LEU A 129 -2.53 2.50 2.75
N ILE A 130 -1.71 1.76 2.01
CA ILE A 130 -0.77 0.77 2.53
C ILE A 130 0.64 1.34 2.45
N ILE A 131 1.36 1.32 3.57
CA ILE A 131 2.79 1.67 3.63
C ILE A 131 3.60 0.40 3.71
N LYS A 132 4.47 0.19 2.73
CA LYS A 132 5.42 -0.93 2.70
C LYS A 132 6.58 -0.60 3.63
N THR A 133 6.78 -1.41 4.67
CA THR A 133 7.95 -1.27 5.56
C THR A 133 8.84 -2.52 5.53
N ASP A 134 10.00 -2.44 6.16
CA ASP A 134 10.92 -3.56 6.35
C ASP A 134 10.40 -4.60 7.35
N THR A 135 9.54 -4.21 8.29
CA THR A 135 8.98 -5.07 9.36
C THR A 135 7.56 -5.56 9.06
N GLY A 136 6.94 -5.09 7.98
CA GLY A 136 5.58 -5.46 7.57
C GLY A 136 4.78 -4.27 7.04
N ASP A 137 3.62 -4.54 6.45
CA ASP A 137 2.81 -3.47 5.86
C ASP A 137 1.92 -2.81 6.92
N LEU A 138 1.86 -1.47 6.89
CA LEU A 138 0.95 -0.68 7.70
C LEU A 138 -0.22 -0.16 6.86
N VAL A 139 -1.38 -0.01 7.49
CA VAL A 139 -2.61 0.49 6.88
C VAL A 139 -3.02 1.78 7.55
N LEU A 140 -3.29 2.79 6.72
CA LEU A 140 -3.88 4.07 7.09
C LEU A 140 -5.25 4.18 6.46
N ASP A 141 -6.23 4.61 7.26
CA ASP A 141 -7.65 4.51 6.93
C ASP A 141 -8.44 5.63 7.62
N ASN A 142 -9.54 6.09 7.02
CA ASN A 142 -10.48 7.03 7.61
C ASN A 142 -11.52 6.35 8.51
N LEU A 143 -11.84 5.06 8.29
CA LEU A 143 -12.77 4.31 9.13
C LEU A 143 -12.16 3.92 10.49
N ALA A 144 -10.84 3.78 10.54
CA ALA A 144 -10.09 3.47 11.75
C ALA A 144 -9.10 4.60 12.07
N GLY A 145 -9.21 5.21 13.25
CA GLY A 145 -8.28 6.27 13.67
C GLY A 145 -6.84 5.79 13.93
N GLN A 146 -6.66 4.49 14.14
CA GLN A 146 -5.37 3.87 14.44
C GLN A 146 -4.69 3.36 13.16
N VAL A 147 -3.36 3.46 13.12
CA VAL A 147 -2.53 2.79 12.12
C VAL A 147 -2.40 1.32 12.52
N LEU A 148 -2.71 0.40 11.63
CA LEU A 148 -2.73 -1.03 11.91
C LEU A 148 -1.79 -1.81 10.98
N PRO A 149 -1.14 -2.89 11.45
CA PRO A 149 -0.54 -3.86 10.54
C PRO A 149 -1.60 -4.43 9.60
N LEU A 150 -1.30 -4.61 8.31
CA LEU A 150 -2.26 -5.09 7.31
C LEU A 150 -2.92 -6.42 7.74
N GLY A 151 -2.14 -7.37 8.26
CA GLY A 151 -2.66 -8.67 8.75
C GLY A 151 -3.51 -8.60 10.02
N LYS A 152 -3.63 -7.43 10.66
CA LYS A 152 -4.55 -7.16 11.78
C LYS A 152 -5.82 -6.45 11.33
N THR A 153 -5.89 -6.03 10.07
CA THR A 153 -7.13 -5.53 9.49
C THR A 153 -8.02 -6.70 9.08
N ALA A 154 -9.32 -6.43 8.93
CA ALA A 154 -10.27 -7.38 8.38
C ALA A 154 -10.50 -7.16 6.87
N TYR A 155 -9.55 -6.50 6.19
CA TYR A 155 -9.66 -6.14 4.79
C TYR A 155 -9.23 -7.27 3.87
N ARG A 156 -9.97 -7.43 2.77
CA ARG A 156 -9.56 -8.26 1.64
C ARG A 156 -9.16 -7.37 0.48
N ILE A 157 -7.88 -7.38 0.13
CA ILE A 157 -7.37 -6.61 -1.01
C ILE A 157 -7.99 -7.14 -2.30
N ILE A 158 -8.52 -6.22 -3.10
CA ILE A 158 -9.04 -6.48 -4.45
C ILE A 158 -8.00 -6.12 -5.48
N ALA A 159 -7.39 -4.94 -5.32
CA ALA A 159 -6.27 -4.48 -6.11
C ALA A 159 -5.49 -3.43 -5.32
N ALA A 160 -4.19 -3.35 -5.56
CA ALA A 160 -3.35 -2.29 -5.04
C ALA A 160 -2.42 -1.76 -6.14
N SER A 161 -2.05 -0.49 -6.03
CA SER A 161 -0.99 0.08 -6.84
C SER A 161 0.36 -0.56 -6.50
N GLY A 162 1.29 -0.53 -7.43
CA GLY A 162 2.66 -0.99 -7.28
C GLY A 162 3.62 0.13 -6.86
N PRO A 163 4.95 -0.14 -6.92
CA PRO A 163 6.01 0.88 -6.83
C PRO A 163 5.79 2.03 -7.81
N ASP A 164 5.42 1.69 -9.04
CA ASP A 164 4.81 2.62 -9.99
C ASP A 164 3.31 2.75 -9.64
N PRO A 165 2.82 3.94 -9.24
CA PRO A 165 1.41 4.14 -8.92
C PRO A 165 0.44 3.87 -10.07
N MET A 166 0.92 3.85 -11.31
CA MET A 166 0.11 3.55 -12.50
C MET A 166 -0.02 2.05 -12.77
N VAL A 167 0.82 1.21 -12.16
CA VAL A 167 0.78 -0.24 -12.32
C VAL A 167 0.02 -0.85 -11.16
N TRP A 168 -1.13 -1.47 -11.43
CA TRP A 168 -1.98 -2.09 -10.42
C TRP A 168 -2.03 -3.60 -10.56
N SER A 169 -2.21 -4.30 -9.44
CA SER A 169 -2.30 -5.74 -9.40
C SER A 169 -3.25 -6.24 -8.32
N ARG A 170 -3.82 -7.42 -8.53
CA ARG A 170 -4.71 -8.12 -7.59
C ARG A 170 -3.93 -8.83 -6.49
#